data_AF-A0A6A4LGG5-F1
#
_entry.id   AF-A0A6A4LGG5-F1
#
_cell.length_a   1.000
_cell.length_b   1.000
_cell.length_c   1.000
_cell.angle_alpha   90.00
_cell.angle_beta   90.00
_cell.angle_gamma   90.00
#
_symmetry.space_group_name_H-M   'P 1'
#
loop_
_entity.id
_entity.type
_entity.pdbx_description
1 polymer ?
#
loop_
_entity_poly.entity_id
_entity_poly.type
_entity_poly.pdbx_seq_one_letter_code
_entity_poly.pdbx_strand_id
1 'polypeptide(L)'
;MAIRRLSLLISVVIAALCVESKYMVYNTSQDVVQGKLNAHRLKMELILGAYVLLQAFFQRWWRDQSELMQITVKQLVNTGQLEFINGGMCMHDEAAPHYIDMVDQTTLGHRFIKEEFNVTPRIGWQIDPFGHSAVQAYLLGAEVGFDSLFFGRIDYQDLAKRKLEKSLEVVWQGSKSLGSSAQIFAGAFPRNYEPPTGFYFEIGDDSPIVQVNVWRNNANML
;
A
#
# COMPACT_ATOMS: atom_id res chain seq x y z
N MET A 1 17.75 39.48 30.50
CA MET A 1 16.65 38.63 29.95
C MET A 1 16.71 38.50 28.43
N ALA A 2 16.96 39.58 27.68
CA ALA A 2 17.00 39.57 26.20
C ALA A 2 18.10 38.67 25.59
N ILE A 3 19.31 38.65 26.17
CA ILE A 3 20.44 37.86 25.65
C ILE A 3 20.17 36.34 25.68
N ARG A 4 19.47 35.85 26.71
CA ARG A 4 19.08 34.43 26.81
C ARG A 4 17.99 34.03 25.81
N ARG A 5 17.13 34.97 25.39
CA ARG A 5 16.12 34.72 24.36
C ARG A 5 16.75 34.72 22.97
N LEU A 6 17.71 35.60 22.73
CA LEU A 6 18.47 35.65 21.49
C LEU A 6 19.35 34.39 21.30
N SER A 7 20.00 33.92 22.37
CA SER A 7 20.77 32.68 22.31
C SER A 7 19.88 31.46 22.01
N LEU A 8 18.68 31.39 22.61
CA LEU A 8 17.75 30.30 22.35
C LEU A 8 17.22 30.32 20.91
N LEU A 9 16.92 31.51 20.38
CA LEU A 9 16.45 31.66 18.99
C LEU A 9 17.54 31.25 17.99
N ILE A 10 18.79 31.65 18.24
CA ILE A 10 19.94 31.25 17.42
C ILE A 10 20.14 29.74 17.49
N SER A 11 20.01 29.11 18.66
CA SER A 11 20.12 27.65 18.80
C SER A 11 19.00 26.91 18.05
N VAL A 12 17.77 27.42 18.06
CA VAL A 12 16.63 26.81 17.32
C VAL A 12 16.80 26.99 15.81
N VAL A 13 17.28 28.16 15.35
CA VAL A 13 17.56 28.40 13.92
C VAL A 13 18.72 27.56 13.43
N ILE A 14 19.79 27.41 14.22
CA ILE A 14 20.91 26.51 13.90
C ILE A 14 20.43 25.06 13.91
N ALA A 15 19.61 24.63 14.86
CA ALA A 15 19.04 23.29 14.86
C ALA A 15 18.16 23.04 13.62
N ALA A 16 17.36 24.03 13.19
CA ALA A 16 16.54 23.93 11.98
C ALA A 16 17.39 23.93 10.68
N LEU A 17 18.52 24.64 10.67
CA LEU A 17 19.45 24.69 9.52
C LEU A 17 20.43 23.51 9.49
N CYS A 18 20.69 22.85 10.63
CA CYS A 18 21.55 21.67 10.75
C CYS A 18 20.78 20.34 10.70
N VAL A 19 19.44 20.37 10.67
CA VAL A 19 18.65 19.20 10.30
C VAL A 19 18.64 19.11 8.78
N GLU A 20 19.65 18.43 8.23
CA GLU A 20 19.47 17.78 6.94
C GLU A 20 18.36 16.76 7.11
N SER A 21 17.24 16.96 6.42
CA SER A 21 16.32 15.87 6.13
C SER A 21 17.09 14.82 5.35
N LYS A 22 17.68 13.85 6.06
CA LYS A 22 18.06 12.57 5.47
C LYS A 22 16.76 11.90 5.05
N TYR A 23 16.27 12.30 3.88
CA TYR A 23 15.41 11.42 3.12
C TYR A 23 16.19 10.12 3.00
N MET A 24 15.63 9.06 3.57
CA MET A 24 16.05 7.72 3.24
C MET A 24 15.82 7.59 1.73
N VAL A 25 16.90 7.71 0.97
CA VAL A 25 16.90 7.31 -0.44
C VAL A 25 16.70 5.81 -0.40
N TYR A 26 15.44 5.38 -0.49
CA TYR A 26 15.14 3.99 -0.77
C TYR A 26 15.72 3.71 -2.16
N ASN A 27 16.83 2.97 -2.17
CA ASN A 27 17.38 2.42 -3.40
C ASN A 27 16.47 1.25 -3.82
N THR A 28 15.36 1.56 -4.48
CA THR A 28 14.65 0.60 -5.32
C THR A 28 15.43 0.48 -6.61
N SER A 29 16.55 -0.25 -6.58
CA SER A 29 17.50 -0.32 -7.69
C SER A 29 16.77 -0.49 -9.02
N GLN A 30 16.88 0.53 -9.87
CA GLN A 30 16.50 0.47 -11.29
C GLN A 30 17.52 -0.35 -12.09
N ASP A 31 18.53 -0.92 -11.43
CA ASP A 31 19.62 -1.66 -12.03
C ASP A 31 19.22 -3.08 -12.43
N VAL A 32 19.69 -3.51 -13.60
CA VAL A 32 19.42 -4.83 -14.17
C VAL A 32 20.30 -5.88 -13.49
N VAL A 33 19.68 -6.86 -12.84
CA VAL A 33 20.41 -8.03 -12.29
C VAL A 33 20.30 -9.21 -13.24
N GLN A 34 21.44 -9.72 -13.68
CA GLN A 34 21.52 -10.88 -14.55
C GLN A 34 21.09 -12.15 -13.79
N GLY A 35 20.07 -12.85 -14.30
CA GLY A 35 19.54 -14.09 -13.70
C GLY A 35 18.34 -13.92 -12.77
N LYS A 36 17.87 -12.69 -12.52
CA LYS A 36 16.63 -12.42 -11.72
C LYS A 36 15.54 -11.75 -12.56
N LEU A 37 14.30 -11.87 -12.09
CA LEU A 37 13.11 -11.29 -12.73
C LEU A 37 13.07 -9.77 -12.47
N ASN A 38 13.58 -8.97 -13.40
CA ASN A 38 13.60 -7.51 -13.25
C ASN A 38 12.22 -6.94 -13.64
N ALA A 39 11.38 -6.58 -12.67
CA ALA A 39 10.01 -6.08 -12.91
C ALA A 39 9.94 -4.91 -13.91
N HIS A 40 10.97 -4.06 -13.94
CA HIS A 40 11.10 -2.93 -14.88
C HIS A 40 11.36 -3.33 -16.35
N ARG A 41 11.73 -4.58 -16.65
CA ARG A 41 12.04 -5.06 -18.01
C ARG A 41 11.27 -6.30 -18.43
N LEU A 42 10.38 -6.83 -17.59
CA LEU A 42 9.45 -7.84 -18.07
C LEU A 42 8.61 -7.24 -19.18
N LYS A 43 8.40 -8.00 -20.27
CA LYS A 43 7.29 -7.69 -21.18
C LYS A 43 6.05 -7.59 -20.31
N MET A 44 5.51 -6.38 -20.18
CA MET A 44 4.43 -6.04 -19.25
C MET A 44 3.19 -6.92 -19.46
N GLU A 45 3.07 -7.55 -20.63
CA GLU A 45 2.12 -8.61 -20.97
C GLU A 45 2.08 -9.82 -20.00
N LEU A 46 3.10 -10.04 -19.16
CA LEU A 46 3.21 -11.18 -18.24
C LEU A 46 2.98 -10.84 -16.75
N ILE A 47 2.75 -9.57 -16.40
CA ILE A 47 2.50 -9.15 -15.00
C ILE A 47 1.02 -9.34 -14.69
N LEU A 48 0.71 -10.23 -13.74
CA LEU A 48 -0.65 -10.53 -13.28
C LEU A 48 -1.29 -9.41 -12.43
N GLY A 49 -0.52 -8.39 -12.05
CA GLY A 49 -0.98 -7.18 -11.37
C GLY A 49 0.14 -6.48 -10.60
N ALA A 50 0.27 -5.17 -10.76
CA ALA A 50 1.06 -4.30 -9.91
C ALA A 50 0.13 -3.37 -9.13
N TYR A 51 0.45 -3.07 -7.88
CA TYR A 51 -0.39 -2.25 -7.02
C TYR A 51 0.31 -0.94 -6.65
N VAL A 52 -0.40 0.18 -6.78
CA VAL A 52 0.06 1.48 -6.28
C VAL A 52 -0.79 1.87 -5.08
N LEU A 53 -0.11 2.04 -3.95
CA LEU A 53 -0.75 2.28 -2.66
C LEU A 53 -0.70 3.74 -2.21
N LEU A 54 0.48 4.35 -2.35
CA LEU A 54 0.83 5.64 -1.75
C LEU A 54 0.92 6.72 -2.81
N GLN A 55 -0.05 7.64 -2.84
CA GLN A 55 -0.09 8.68 -3.85
C GLN A 55 1.01 9.73 -3.70
N ALA A 56 1.54 9.97 -2.49
CA ALA A 56 2.65 10.93 -2.31
C ALA A 56 3.89 10.57 -3.16
N PHE A 57 4.25 9.29 -3.21
CA PHE A 57 5.37 8.82 -4.03
C PHE A 57 5.01 8.74 -5.51
N PHE A 58 3.83 8.18 -5.82
CA PHE A 58 3.40 8.03 -7.20
C PHE A 58 3.27 9.38 -7.91
N GLN A 59 2.62 10.37 -7.29
CA GLN A 59 2.46 11.71 -7.87
C GLN A 59 3.80 12.40 -8.05
N ARG A 60 4.74 12.24 -7.11
CA ARG A 60 6.10 12.80 -7.27
C ARG A 60 6.78 12.21 -8.50
N TRP A 61 6.76 10.89 -8.64
CA TRP A 61 7.31 10.19 -9.80
C TRP A 61 6.60 10.61 -11.10
N TRP A 62 5.27 10.67 -11.10
CA TRP A 62 4.43 10.97 -12.26
C TRP A 62 4.78 12.29 -12.95
N ARG A 63 5.04 13.34 -12.16
CA ARG A 63 5.41 14.68 -12.66
C ARG A 63 6.72 14.68 -13.46
N ASP A 64 7.62 13.75 -13.16
CA ASP A 64 8.94 13.67 -13.78
C ASP A 64 8.95 12.73 -15.01
N GLN A 65 7.80 12.11 -15.36
CA GLN A 65 7.71 11.14 -16.44
C GLN A 65 7.46 11.79 -17.80
N SER A 66 7.99 11.16 -18.86
CA SER A 66 7.70 11.54 -20.25
C SER A 66 6.26 11.18 -20.65
N GLU A 67 5.73 11.87 -21.67
CA GLU A 67 4.39 11.60 -22.22
C GLU A 67 4.21 10.12 -22.63
N LEU A 68 5.23 9.52 -23.24
CA LEU A 68 5.21 8.10 -23.63
C LEU A 68 5.04 7.17 -22.42
N MET A 69 5.75 7.46 -21.32
CA MET A 69 5.62 6.69 -20.09
C MET A 69 4.23 6.88 -19.47
N GLN A 70 3.74 8.12 -19.44
CA GLN A 70 2.38 8.40 -18.93
C GLN A 70 1.30 7.67 -19.74
N ILE A 71 1.40 7.64 -21.07
CA ILE A 71 0.50 6.87 -21.94
C ILE A 71 0.57 5.38 -21.61
N THR A 72 1.77 4.84 -21.46
CA THR A 72 2.00 3.42 -21.10
C THR A 72 1.31 3.09 -19.78
N VAL A 73 1.52 3.90 -18.74
CA VAL A 73 0.90 3.68 -17.42
C VAL A 73 -0.61 3.78 -17.49
N LYS A 74 -1.16 4.76 -18.21
CA LYS A 74 -2.60 4.88 -18.43
C LYS A 74 -3.16 3.63 -19.12
N GLN A 75 -2.44 3.05 -20.07
CA GLN A 75 -2.82 1.77 -20.69
C GLN A 75 -2.80 0.62 -19.68
N LEU A 76 -1.79 0.51 -18.83
CA LEU A 76 -1.72 -0.54 -17.80
C LEU A 76 -2.86 -0.43 -16.78
N VAL A 77 -3.24 0.79 -16.40
CA VAL A 77 -4.41 1.01 -15.53
C VAL A 77 -5.69 0.61 -16.25
N ASN A 78 -5.85 0.99 -17.51
CA ASN A 78 -7.03 0.65 -18.30
C ASN A 78 -7.17 -0.86 -18.57
N THR A 79 -6.06 -1.60 -18.67
CA THR A 79 -6.07 -3.06 -18.84
C THR A 79 -6.13 -3.82 -17.51
N GLY A 80 -6.08 -3.12 -16.37
CA GLY A 80 -6.08 -3.73 -15.04
C GLY A 80 -4.75 -4.39 -14.66
N GLN A 81 -3.67 -4.19 -15.43
CA GLN A 81 -2.33 -4.68 -15.07
C GLN A 81 -1.72 -3.84 -13.95
N LEU A 82 -2.15 -2.58 -13.80
CA LEU A 82 -1.79 -1.70 -12.69
C LEU A 82 -3.07 -1.25 -11.97
N GLU A 83 -3.20 -1.56 -10.69
CA GLU A 83 -4.35 -1.18 -9.88
C GLU A 83 -3.95 -0.23 -8.75
N PHE A 84 -4.79 0.78 -8.50
CA PHE A 84 -4.66 1.64 -7.33
C PHE A 84 -5.47 1.06 -6.18
N ILE A 85 -4.81 0.73 -5.06
CA ILE A 85 -5.45 0.28 -3.82
C ILE A 85 -5.13 1.28 -2.71
N ASN A 86 -6.02 1.42 -1.74
CA ASN A 86 -6.05 2.51 -0.76
C ASN A 86 -6.17 3.89 -1.44
N GLY A 87 -5.12 4.37 -2.12
CA GLY A 87 -5.17 5.55 -2.97
C GLY A 87 -5.09 6.88 -2.23
N GLY A 88 -4.92 6.87 -0.90
CA GLY A 88 -4.60 8.07 -0.14
C GLY A 88 -3.19 8.59 -0.42
N MET A 89 -2.90 9.81 0.02
CA MET A 89 -1.54 10.34 0.02
C MET A 89 -0.58 9.45 0.79
N CYS A 90 -1.05 8.87 1.90
CA CYS A 90 -0.34 7.86 2.67
C CYS A 90 -1.26 6.73 3.13
N MET A 91 -0.64 5.69 3.70
CA MET A 91 -1.29 4.73 4.58
C MET A 91 -1.25 5.34 5.98
N HIS A 92 -2.34 5.97 6.41
CA HIS A 92 -2.40 6.71 7.66
C HIS A 92 -2.48 5.78 8.88
N ASP A 93 -2.03 6.29 10.04
CA ASP A 93 -2.32 5.66 11.33
C ASP A 93 -3.82 5.70 11.64
N GLU A 94 -4.31 4.79 12.48
CA GLU A 94 -5.72 4.69 12.85
C GLU A 94 -5.99 5.02 14.32
N ALA A 95 -4.94 5.25 15.12
CA ALA A 95 -5.07 5.56 16.55
C ALA A 95 -5.02 7.06 16.86
N ALA A 96 -4.03 7.77 16.31
CA ALA A 96 -3.76 9.18 16.63
C ALA A 96 -4.44 10.21 15.71
N PRO A 97 -4.64 9.97 14.39
CA PRO A 97 -5.20 10.97 13.51
C PRO A 97 -6.65 11.31 13.81
N HIS A 98 -7.03 12.56 13.50
CA HIS A 98 -8.42 12.96 13.48
C HIS A 98 -9.06 12.54 12.14
N TYR A 99 -10.35 12.18 12.15
CA TYR A 99 -11.04 11.70 10.94
C TYR A 99 -11.04 12.74 9.80
N ILE A 100 -10.98 14.03 10.12
CA ILE A 100 -10.85 15.11 9.13
C ILE A 100 -9.54 14.94 8.33
N ASP A 101 -8.42 14.73 9.01
CA ASP A 101 -7.12 14.57 8.36
C ASP A 101 -7.07 13.27 7.53
N MET A 102 -7.72 12.21 8.02
CA MET A 102 -7.88 10.95 7.29
C MET A 102 -8.67 11.17 5.98
N VAL A 103 -9.76 11.94 6.03
CA VAL A 103 -10.57 12.29 4.85
C VAL A 103 -9.79 13.19 3.89
N ASP A 104 -9.11 14.22 4.39
CA ASP A 104 -8.38 15.17 3.56
C ASP A 104 -7.25 14.50 2.77
N GLN A 105 -6.43 13.69 3.45
CA GLN A 105 -5.32 13.00 2.77
C GLN A 105 -5.82 11.94 1.77
N THR A 106 -6.96 11.29 2.07
CA THR A 106 -7.57 10.30 1.16
C THR A 106 -8.12 11.00 -0.08
N THR A 107 -8.87 12.09 0.13
CA THR A 107 -9.48 12.90 -0.92
C THR A 107 -8.42 13.47 -1.86
N LEU A 108 -7.29 13.95 -1.34
CA LEU A 108 -6.21 14.50 -2.16
C LEU A 108 -5.62 13.46 -3.11
N GLY A 109 -5.41 12.23 -2.63
CA GLY A 109 -4.93 11.12 -3.46
C GLY A 109 -5.98 10.64 -4.47
N HIS A 110 -7.22 10.43 -4.03
CA HIS A 110 -8.33 9.96 -4.88
C HIS A 110 -8.67 10.95 -5.99
N ARG A 111 -8.62 12.26 -5.71
CA ARG A 111 -8.86 13.29 -6.71
C ARG A 111 -7.86 13.18 -7.86
N PHE A 112 -6.57 13.06 -7.56
CA PHE A 112 -5.54 12.91 -8.58
C PHE A 112 -5.76 11.64 -9.42
N ILE A 113 -6.05 10.51 -8.76
CA ILE A 113 -6.34 9.25 -9.47
C ILE A 113 -7.53 9.43 -10.42
N LYS A 114 -8.59 10.11 -9.96
CA LYS A 114 -9.79 10.34 -10.75
C LYS A 114 -9.53 11.27 -11.94
N GLU A 115 -8.75 12.33 -11.75
CA GLU A 115 -8.43 13.30 -12.81
C GLU A 115 -7.50 12.69 -13.87
N GLU A 116 -6.48 11.93 -13.46
CA GLU A 116 -5.47 11.40 -14.39
C GLU A 116 -5.87 10.10 -15.08
N PHE A 117 -6.57 9.22 -14.37
CA PHE A 117 -6.86 7.86 -14.81
C PHE A 117 -8.36 7.56 -14.90
N ASN A 118 -9.23 8.44 -14.40
CA ASN A 118 -10.67 8.24 -14.33
C ASN A 118 -11.11 6.96 -13.59
N VAL A 119 -10.27 6.43 -12.70
CA VAL A 119 -10.58 5.26 -11.86
C VAL A 119 -10.87 5.66 -10.42
N THR A 120 -11.52 4.77 -9.68
CA THR A 120 -11.83 4.94 -8.26
C THR A 120 -11.40 3.67 -7.53
N PRO A 121 -10.43 3.74 -6.59
CA PRO A 121 -9.97 2.58 -5.84
C PRO A 121 -11.12 1.87 -5.12
N ARG A 122 -11.08 0.53 -5.06
CA ARG A 122 -12.14 -0.32 -4.47
C ARG A 122 -11.69 -1.12 -3.25
N ILE A 123 -10.39 -1.13 -2.96
CA ILE A 123 -9.78 -1.95 -1.91
C ILE A 123 -9.01 -1.05 -0.96
N GLY A 124 -9.36 -1.07 0.33
CA GLY A 124 -8.58 -0.47 1.40
C GLY A 124 -7.38 -1.35 1.77
N TRP A 125 -6.22 -0.73 2.02
CA TRP A 125 -5.00 -1.45 2.32
C TRP A 125 -4.26 -0.82 3.51
N GLN A 126 -4.40 -1.44 4.68
CA GLN A 126 -3.90 -0.96 5.97
C GLN A 126 -3.01 -2.03 6.62
N ILE A 127 -1.94 -2.43 5.93
CA ILE A 127 -1.12 -3.57 6.36
C ILE A 127 -0.24 -3.28 7.58
N ASP A 128 0.10 -2.01 7.82
CA ASP A 128 1.11 -1.61 8.80
C ASP A 128 0.67 -0.68 9.96
N PRO A 129 -0.54 -0.06 9.99
CA PRO A 129 -1.03 0.62 11.19
C PRO A 129 -1.13 -0.30 12.41
N PHE A 130 -0.88 0.23 13.60
CA PHE A 130 -0.80 -0.56 14.84
C PHE A 130 -2.16 -0.72 15.52
N GLY A 131 -2.99 -1.57 14.93
CA GLY A 131 -4.39 -1.75 15.30
C GLY A 131 -5.32 -0.92 14.42
N HIS A 132 -6.61 -1.27 14.43
CA HIS A 132 -7.57 -0.75 13.46
C HIS A 132 -8.79 -0.14 14.13
N SER A 133 -9.22 1.01 13.63
CA SER A 133 -10.31 1.79 14.20
C SER A 133 -11.66 1.45 13.58
N ALA A 134 -12.72 1.59 14.36
CA ALA A 134 -14.09 1.47 13.84
C ALA A 134 -14.36 2.49 12.71
N VAL A 135 -13.79 3.69 12.83
CA VAL A 135 -13.90 4.78 11.84
C VAL A 135 -13.25 4.39 10.51
N GLN A 136 -12.12 3.68 10.54
CA GLN A 136 -11.50 3.18 9.31
C GLN A 136 -12.43 2.24 8.55
N ALA A 137 -13.14 1.36 9.26
CA ALA A 137 -14.03 0.39 8.63
C ALA A 137 -15.24 1.05 7.96
N TYR A 138 -15.98 1.87 8.71
CA TYR A 138 -17.23 2.41 8.20
C TYR A 138 -17.01 3.68 7.34
N LEU A 139 -16.15 4.61 7.77
CA LEU A 139 -16.00 5.90 7.10
C LEU A 139 -14.97 5.84 5.97
N LEU A 140 -13.72 5.49 6.30
CA LEU A 140 -12.62 5.42 5.33
C LEU A 140 -12.55 4.07 4.58
N GLY A 141 -13.55 3.22 4.79
CA GLY A 141 -13.77 1.97 4.11
C GLY A 141 -15.06 2.05 3.30
N ALA A 142 -16.18 1.73 3.96
CA ALA A 142 -17.48 1.63 3.29
C ALA A 142 -17.96 2.95 2.64
N GLU A 143 -17.95 4.07 3.38
CA GLU A 143 -18.47 5.35 2.86
C GLU A 143 -17.57 5.99 1.79
N VAL A 144 -16.27 5.70 1.78
CA VAL A 144 -15.35 6.07 0.68
C VAL A 144 -15.63 5.22 -0.58
N GLY A 145 -16.39 4.13 -0.45
CA GLY A 145 -16.80 3.28 -1.56
C GLY A 145 -15.91 2.06 -1.79
N PHE A 146 -15.17 1.61 -0.78
CA PHE A 146 -14.43 0.35 -0.86
C PHE A 146 -15.35 -0.86 -0.66
N ASP A 147 -15.06 -1.93 -1.39
CA ASP A 147 -15.69 -3.23 -1.25
C ASP A 147 -15.02 -4.06 -0.14
N SER A 148 -13.71 -3.88 0.04
CA SER A 148 -12.92 -4.64 1.01
C SER A 148 -11.82 -3.82 1.66
N LEU A 149 -11.39 -4.26 2.85
CA LEU A 149 -10.29 -3.70 3.62
C LEU A 149 -9.39 -4.83 4.12
N PHE A 150 -8.10 -4.78 3.78
CA PHE A 150 -7.12 -5.75 4.23
C PHE A 150 -6.09 -5.12 5.15
N PHE A 151 -5.68 -5.87 6.18
CA PHE A 151 -4.74 -5.41 7.18
C PHE A 151 -3.89 -6.53 7.78
N GLY A 152 -2.71 -6.15 8.28
CA GLY A 152 -1.71 -7.09 8.78
C GLY A 152 -1.68 -7.23 10.31
N ARG A 153 -1.99 -6.15 11.05
CA ARG A 153 -1.69 -6.08 12.48
C ARG A 153 -2.96 -6.19 13.33
N ILE A 154 -3.14 -7.34 13.96
CA ILE A 154 -4.13 -7.56 15.03
C ILE A 154 -3.44 -8.12 16.27
N ASP A 155 -4.14 -8.08 17.41
CA ASP A 155 -3.64 -8.68 18.64
C ASP A 155 -3.30 -10.17 18.43
N TYR A 156 -2.18 -10.63 18.99
CA TYR A 156 -1.68 -11.99 18.75
C TYR A 156 -2.61 -13.07 19.32
N GLN A 157 -3.35 -12.80 20.40
CA GLN A 157 -4.34 -13.70 20.97
C GLN A 157 -5.56 -13.78 20.04
N ASP A 158 -5.99 -12.64 19.51
CA ASP A 158 -7.09 -12.59 18.52
C ASP A 158 -6.70 -13.30 17.21
N LEU A 159 -5.47 -13.12 16.73
CA LEU A 159 -4.94 -13.84 15.56
C LEU A 159 -4.97 -15.35 15.76
N ALA A 160 -4.51 -15.84 16.91
CA ALA A 160 -4.51 -17.27 17.23
C ALA A 160 -5.93 -17.84 17.26
N LYS A 161 -6.86 -17.11 17.89
CA LYS A 161 -8.28 -17.48 17.95
C LYS A 161 -8.91 -17.52 16.56
N ARG A 162 -8.75 -16.46 15.76
CA ARG A 162 -9.33 -16.37 14.40
C ARG A 162 -8.82 -17.43 13.45
N LYS A 163 -7.55 -17.86 13.58
CA LYS A 163 -7.00 -18.98 12.82
C LYS A 163 -7.68 -20.31 13.14
N LEU A 164 -8.00 -20.53 14.41
CA LEU A 164 -8.70 -21.74 14.86
C LEU A 164 -10.16 -21.72 14.37
N GLU A 165 -10.83 -20.59 14.54
CA GLU A 165 -12.25 -20.40 14.22
C GLU A 165 -12.54 -20.13 12.74
N LYS A 166 -11.50 -19.92 11.91
CA LYS A 166 -11.62 -19.53 10.49
C LYS A 166 -12.34 -18.19 10.30
N SER A 167 -12.03 -17.23 11.18
CA SER A 167 -12.67 -15.91 11.26
C SER A 167 -11.68 -14.76 11.03
N LEU A 168 -10.64 -14.98 10.22
CA LEU A 168 -9.73 -13.92 9.75
C LEU A 168 -10.41 -12.97 8.75
N GLU A 169 -11.43 -13.48 8.06
CA GLU A 169 -12.25 -12.76 7.11
C GLU A 169 -13.64 -12.58 7.71
N VAL A 170 -14.12 -11.34 7.79
CA VAL A 170 -15.40 -10.98 8.41
C VAL A 170 -16.10 -9.88 7.64
N VAL A 171 -17.42 -9.76 7.82
CA VAL A 171 -18.13 -8.52 7.48
C VAL A 171 -18.07 -7.60 8.69
N TRP A 172 -17.33 -6.50 8.58
CA TRP A 172 -17.10 -5.58 9.68
C TRP A 172 -18.11 -4.43 9.65
N GLN A 173 -18.98 -4.37 10.67
CA GLN A 173 -19.89 -3.25 10.92
C GLN A 173 -19.26 -2.28 11.93
N GLY A 174 -18.48 -1.31 11.43
CA GLY A 174 -17.76 -0.35 12.28
C GLY A 174 -18.65 0.71 12.93
N SER A 175 -19.83 1.01 12.36
CA SER A 175 -20.73 2.04 12.88
C SER A 175 -21.94 1.43 13.57
N LYS A 176 -22.14 1.78 14.85
CA LYS A 176 -23.37 1.41 15.59
C LYS A 176 -24.61 2.11 15.04
N SER A 177 -24.45 3.28 14.43
CA SER A 177 -25.56 4.08 13.91
C SER A 177 -25.98 3.67 12.50
N LEU A 178 -25.02 3.28 11.66
CA LEU A 178 -25.27 2.90 10.26
C LEU A 178 -25.45 1.39 10.09
N GLY A 179 -24.84 0.58 10.96
CA GLY A 179 -24.97 -0.88 10.92
C GLY A 179 -24.57 -1.45 9.57
N SER A 180 -25.45 -2.22 8.96
CA SER A 180 -25.20 -2.90 7.68
C SER A 180 -25.13 -1.96 6.48
N SER A 181 -25.57 -0.69 6.57
CA SER A 181 -25.47 0.24 5.44
C SER A 181 -24.05 0.73 5.19
N ALA A 182 -23.18 0.66 6.20
CA ALA A 182 -21.77 1.06 6.14
C ALA A 182 -20.84 -0.08 6.61
N GLN A 183 -21.14 -1.29 6.13
CA GLN A 183 -20.34 -2.49 6.42
C GLN A 183 -19.32 -2.74 5.31
N ILE A 184 -18.19 -3.36 5.67
CA ILE A 184 -17.13 -3.68 4.71
C ILE A 184 -16.62 -5.11 4.91
N PHE A 185 -16.22 -5.79 3.83
CA PHE A 185 -15.50 -7.04 3.95
C PHE A 185 -14.08 -6.76 4.47
N ALA A 186 -13.71 -7.36 5.59
CA ALA A 186 -12.45 -7.12 6.28
C ALA A 186 -11.63 -8.41 6.37
N GLY A 187 -10.38 -8.37 5.92
CA GLY A 187 -9.47 -9.51 5.93
C GLY A 187 -8.19 -9.22 6.71
N ALA A 188 -8.00 -9.93 7.82
CA ALA A 188 -6.74 -9.94 8.56
C ALA A 188 -5.77 -10.95 7.95
N PHE A 189 -4.53 -10.56 7.69
CA PHE A 189 -3.54 -11.50 7.19
C PHE A 189 -3.23 -12.61 8.20
N PRO A 190 -3.00 -13.86 7.73
CA PRO A 190 -2.72 -14.99 8.60
C PRO A 190 -1.32 -14.90 9.23
N ARG A 191 -0.42 -14.08 8.69
CA ARG A 191 0.91 -13.78 9.24
C ARG A 191 1.18 -12.31 8.98
N ASN A 192 2.45 -11.93 8.91
CA ASN A 192 2.84 -10.61 8.47
C ASN A 192 2.55 -10.42 6.96
N TYR A 193 2.69 -9.19 6.46
CA TYR A 193 2.43 -8.81 5.06
C TYR A 193 3.57 -9.15 4.08
N GLU A 194 4.48 -10.00 4.51
CA GLU A 194 5.63 -10.46 3.73
C GLU A 194 5.36 -11.82 3.06
N PRO A 195 6.10 -12.15 1.99
CA PRO A 195 5.98 -13.45 1.34
C PRO A 195 6.20 -14.62 2.32
N PRO A 196 5.61 -15.80 2.07
CA PRO A 196 5.98 -17.00 2.79
C PRO A 196 7.48 -17.27 2.69
N THR A 197 8.05 -17.89 3.73
CA THR A 197 9.46 -18.32 3.72
C THR A 197 9.78 -19.13 2.47
N GLY A 198 10.87 -18.76 1.79
CA GLY A 198 11.31 -19.37 0.52
C GLY A 198 10.70 -18.76 -0.75
N PHE A 199 9.94 -17.66 -0.62
CA PHE A 199 9.32 -16.93 -1.74
C PHE A 199 9.75 -15.46 -1.82
N TYR A 200 10.96 -15.13 -1.38
CA TYR A 200 11.51 -13.79 -1.50
C TYR A 200 12.33 -13.68 -2.78
N PHE A 201 11.79 -13.03 -3.81
CA PHE A 201 12.47 -12.88 -5.11
C PHE A 201 13.14 -11.52 -5.30
N GLU A 202 13.39 -10.83 -4.19
CA GLU A 202 14.09 -9.55 -4.18
C GLU A 202 15.56 -9.69 -4.54
N ILE A 203 16.18 -8.56 -4.91
CA ILE A 203 17.60 -8.51 -5.24
C ILE A 203 18.40 -8.86 -3.98
N GLY A 204 19.39 -9.77 -4.13
CA GLY A 204 20.21 -10.25 -3.01
C GLY A 204 19.62 -11.39 -2.16
N ASP A 205 18.36 -11.81 -2.38
CA ASP A 205 17.79 -12.97 -1.66
C ASP A 205 18.17 -14.32 -2.31
N ASP A 206 18.35 -15.36 -1.50
CA ASP A 206 18.77 -16.71 -1.90
C ASP A 206 17.57 -17.65 -2.18
N SER A 207 16.33 -17.17 -2.13
CA SER A 207 15.15 -18.01 -2.37
C SER A 207 15.20 -18.66 -3.76
N PRO A 208 14.88 -19.96 -3.84
CA PRO A 208 14.97 -20.70 -5.09
C PRO A 208 13.92 -20.21 -6.10
N ILE A 209 14.31 -20.05 -7.36
CA ILE A 209 13.36 -19.68 -8.42
C ILE A 209 12.28 -20.76 -8.53
N VAL A 210 11.03 -20.39 -8.27
CA VAL A 210 9.87 -21.26 -8.47
C VAL A 210 9.32 -21.03 -9.87
N GLN A 211 9.64 -21.92 -10.81
CA GLN A 211 9.04 -21.94 -12.15
C GLN A 211 8.04 -23.09 -12.27
N VAL A 212 6.82 -22.77 -12.72
CA VAL A 212 5.88 -23.80 -13.17
C VAL A 212 6.38 -24.33 -14.51
N ASN A 213 6.85 -25.57 -14.54
CA ASN A 213 7.19 -26.25 -15.79
C ASN A 213 5.91 -26.49 -16.59
N VAL A 214 5.55 -25.57 -17.48
CA VAL A 214 4.36 -25.66 -18.35
C VAL A 214 4.43 -26.85 -19.33
N TRP A 215 5.57 -27.53 -19.43
CA TRP A 215 5.83 -28.58 -20.43
C TRP A 215 5.86 -30.02 -19.90
N ARG A 216 5.57 -30.30 -18.62
CA ARG A 216 5.76 -31.65 -18.04
C ARG A 216 4.50 -32.50 -17.84
N ASN A 217 3.44 -32.27 -18.60
CA ASN A 217 2.22 -33.09 -18.60
C ASN A 217 1.93 -33.79 -19.94
N ASN A 218 2.94 -34.35 -20.62
CA ASN A 218 2.72 -35.23 -21.79
C ASN A 218 3.84 -36.27 -22.00
N ALA A 219 4.27 -36.95 -20.93
CA ALA A 219 5.01 -38.20 -21.06
C ALA A 219 4.81 -39.04 -19.81
N ASN A 220 4.16 -40.19 -19.99
CA ASN A 220 3.88 -41.28 -19.03
C ASN A 220 2.41 -41.39 -18.58
N MET A 221 1.52 -41.57 -19.55
CA MET A 221 0.40 -42.50 -19.44
C MET A 221 0.52 -43.54 -20.56
N LEU A 222 1.33 -44.57 -20.31
CA LEU A 222 1.20 -45.94 -20.82
C LEU A 222 1.73 -46.88 -19.72
#